data_AF-A0A382ZK37-F1
#
_entry.id   AF-A0A382ZK37-F1
#
_cell.length_a   1.000
_cell.length_b   1.000
_cell.length_c   1.000
_cell.angle_alpha   90.00
_cell.angle_beta   90.00
_cell.angle_gamma   90.00
#
_symmetry.space_group_name_H-M   'P 1'
#
loop_
_entity.id
_entity.type
_entity.pdbx_description
1 polymer ?
#
loop_
_entity_poly.entity_id
_entity_poly.type
_entity_poly.pdbx_seq_one_letter_code
_entity_poly.pdbx_strand_id
1 'polypeptide(L)'
;MNAAVEAKVQRFIFASTIYVYSNLGGFYRCSKQAAELFVEEFNGCYGLDFTILRYGSLYGARAGDDNGIRRFLLQGFRDGKIVYPGTGDEVREYIHAKDAARLTVDI
;
A
#
# COMPACT_ATOMS: atom_id res chain seq x y z
N MET A 1 -16.36 4.19 6.97
CA MET A 1 -16.17 3.95 8.41
C MET A 1 -17.46 4.06 9.19
N ASN A 2 -18.41 4.95 8.82
CA ASN A 2 -19.78 4.94 9.36
C ASN A 2 -20.40 3.53 9.46
N ALA A 3 -20.39 2.76 8.36
CA ALA A 3 -20.88 1.38 8.38
C ALA A 3 -20.16 0.46 9.38
N ALA A 4 -18.86 0.67 9.64
CA ALA A 4 -18.12 -0.10 10.64
C ALA A 4 -18.53 0.28 12.08
N VAL A 5 -18.78 1.57 12.31
CA VAL A 5 -19.33 2.08 13.58
C VAL A 5 -20.74 1.52 13.82
N GLU A 6 -21.61 1.63 12.81
CA GLU A 6 -22.99 1.12 12.87
C GLU A 6 -23.04 -0.39 13.12
N ALA A 7 -22.16 -1.14 12.45
CA ALA A 7 -22.02 -2.59 12.64
C ALA A 7 -21.26 -2.99 13.91
N LYS A 8 -20.78 -2.03 14.71
CA LYS A 8 -19.99 -2.26 15.94
C LYS A 8 -18.79 -3.17 15.69
N VAL A 9 -18.08 -2.92 14.59
CA VAL A 9 -16.83 -3.62 14.26
C VAL A 9 -15.83 -3.40 15.40
N GLN A 10 -15.23 -4.49 15.88
CA GLN A 10 -14.27 -4.45 16.98
C GLN A 10 -12.98 -3.73 16.60
N ARG A 11 -12.51 -3.89 15.36
CA ARG A 11 -11.30 -3.24 14.85
C ARG A 11 -11.36 -3.03 13.34
N PHE A 12 -10.99 -1.83 12.89
CA PHE A 12 -10.86 -1.49 11.48
C PHE A 12 -9.40 -1.57 11.03
N ILE A 13 -9.09 -2.39 10.02
CA ILE A 13 -7.74 -2.50 9.47
C ILE A 13 -7.66 -1.69 8.18
N PHE A 14 -6.78 -0.69 8.15
CA PHE A 14 -6.56 0.17 6.99
C PHE A 14 -5.22 -0.15 6.30
N ALA A 15 -5.29 -0.62 5.06
CA ALA A 15 -4.12 -0.82 4.22
C ALA A 15 -3.63 0.51 3.62
N SER A 16 -2.55 1.05 4.17
CA SER A 16 -1.85 2.25 3.71
C SER A 16 -0.47 1.90 3.10
N THR A 17 0.45 2.87 3.06
CA THR A 17 1.76 2.70 2.42
C THR A 17 2.85 3.51 3.12
N ILE A 18 4.09 3.03 3.11
CA ILE A 18 5.26 3.80 3.59
C ILE A 18 5.43 5.12 2.82
N TYR A 19 4.89 5.20 1.60
CA TYR A 19 5.00 6.39 0.75
C TYR A 19 4.21 7.60 1.27
N VAL A 20 3.40 7.44 2.32
CA VAL A 20 2.82 8.59 3.03
C VAL A 20 3.90 9.53 3.56
N TYR A 21 5.10 9.01 3.86
CA TYR A 21 6.25 9.80 4.33
C TYR A 21 7.20 10.25 3.21
N SER A 22 6.92 9.91 1.95
CA SER A 22 7.81 10.21 0.82
C SER A 22 7.24 11.28 -0.10
N ASN A 23 8.08 12.19 -0.59
CA ASN A 23 7.68 13.17 -1.61
C ASN A 23 7.43 12.53 -3.00
N LEU A 24 7.75 11.25 -3.19
CA LEU A 24 7.64 10.53 -4.47
C LEU A 24 6.24 9.96 -4.76
N GLY A 25 5.26 10.17 -3.87
CA GLY A 25 3.92 9.56 -3.97
C GLY A 25 2.84 10.44 -4.62
N GLY A 26 3.11 11.71 -4.91
CA GLY A 26 2.15 12.64 -5.54
C GLY A 26 0.75 12.63 -4.88
N PHE A 27 -0.31 12.72 -5.69
CA PHE A 27 -1.70 12.68 -5.21
C PHE A 27 -2.11 11.34 -4.57
N TYR A 28 -1.47 10.23 -4.96
CA TYR A 28 -1.70 8.92 -4.34
C TYR A 28 -1.27 8.92 -2.87
N ARG A 29 -0.13 9.55 -2.54
CA ARG A 29 0.27 9.79 -1.15
C ARG A 29 -0.77 10.61 -0.42
N CYS A 30 -1.19 11.74 -0.99
CA CYS A 30 -2.10 12.66 -0.32
C CYS A 30 -3.44 11.98 0.02
N SER A 31 -3.98 11.16 -0.89
CA SER A 31 -5.22 10.43 -0.63
C SER A 31 -5.07 9.39 0.49
N LYS A 32 -3.93 8.68 0.54
CA LYS A 32 -3.63 7.74 1.63
C LYS A 32 -3.48 8.44 2.97
N GLN A 33 -2.75 9.56 3.03
CA GLN A 33 -2.61 10.35 4.26
C GLN A 33 -3.94 10.91 4.75
N ALA A 34 -4.75 11.47 3.85
CA ALA A 34 -6.08 11.94 4.21
C ALA A 34 -6.93 10.80 4.79
N ALA A 35 -6.89 9.62 4.18
CA ALA A 35 -7.58 8.45 4.70
C ALA A 35 -7.07 8.00 6.07
N GLU A 36 -5.76 8.03 6.33
CA GLU A 36 -5.20 7.77 7.67
C GLU A 36 -5.75 8.74 8.71
N LEU A 37 -5.78 10.04 8.41
CA LEU A 37 -6.34 11.06 9.31
C LEU A 37 -7.83 10.83 9.59
N PHE A 38 -8.62 10.44 8.57
CA PHE A 38 -10.00 10.06 8.81
C PHE A 38 -10.10 8.85 9.75
N VAL A 39 -9.29 7.82 9.55
CA VAL A 39 -9.29 6.63 10.43
C VAL A 39 -9.01 7.01 11.88
N GLU A 40 -8.01 7.87 12.11
CA GLU A 40 -7.67 8.40 13.43
C GLU A 40 -8.83 9.22 14.03
N GLU A 41 -9.47 10.08 13.25
CA GLU A 41 -10.61 10.89 13.70
C GLU A 41 -11.83 10.02 14.05
N PHE A 42 -12.07 8.93 13.32
CA PHE A 42 -13.14 7.99 13.63
C PHE A 42 -12.93 7.28 14.98
N ASN A 43 -11.67 7.02 15.36
CA ASN A 43 -11.36 6.56 16.71
C ASN A 43 -11.65 7.63 17.75
N GLY A 44 -11.20 8.87 17.52
CA GLY A 44 -11.42 9.98 18.45
C GLY A 44 -12.90 10.29 18.69
N CYS A 45 -13.72 10.26 17.64
CA CYS A 45 -15.14 10.59 17.70
C CYS A 45 -16.04 9.42 18.15
N TYR A 46 -15.70 8.18 17.77
CA TYR A 46 -16.61 7.03 17.93
C TYR A 46 -16.00 5.82 18.66
N GLY A 47 -14.73 5.90 19.09
CA GLY A 47 -14.04 4.79 19.74
C GLY A 47 -13.82 3.57 18.83
N LEU A 48 -13.85 3.76 17.50
CA LEU A 48 -13.58 2.67 16.56
C LEU A 48 -12.08 2.33 16.59
N ASP A 49 -11.71 1.24 17.26
CA ASP A 49 -10.33 0.76 17.27
C ASP A 49 -9.85 0.45 15.85
N PHE A 50 -8.56 0.69 15.60
CA PHE A 50 -8.01 0.51 14.26
C PHE A 50 -6.56 0.06 14.26
N THR A 51 -6.10 -0.37 13.09
CA THR A 51 -4.68 -0.54 12.79
C THR A 51 -4.40 -0.07 11.37
N ILE A 52 -3.41 0.82 11.21
CA ILE A 52 -2.94 1.28 9.90
C ILE A 52 -1.69 0.48 9.52
N LEU A 53 -1.76 -0.21 8.38
CA LEU A 53 -0.66 -1.02 7.86
C LEU A 53 -0.03 -0.32 6.67
N ARG A 54 1.21 0.15 6.84
CA ARG A 54 1.93 0.89 5.81
C ARG A 54 2.85 -0.05 5.04
N TYR A 55 2.37 -0.56 3.91
CA TYR A 55 3.16 -1.45 3.06
C TYR A 55 4.21 -0.70 2.23
N GLY A 56 5.35 -1.35 2.04
CA GLY A 56 6.27 -1.05 0.93
C GLY A 56 5.67 -1.40 -0.43
N SER A 57 6.48 -1.35 -1.48
CA SER A 57 6.08 -1.79 -2.83
C SER A 57 5.82 -3.31 -2.83
N LEU A 58 4.56 -3.69 -2.90
CA LEU A 58 4.16 -5.09 -3.02
C LEU A 58 4.49 -5.64 -4.42
N TYR A 59 4.98 -6.88 -4.48
CA TYR A 59 5.15 -7.60 -5.74
C TYR A 59 4.74 -9.08 -5.58
N GLY A 60 4.44 -9.75 -6.69
CA GLY A 60 4.09 -11.18 -6.68
C GLY A 60 3.33 -11.64 -7.92
N ALA A 61 2.95 -12.91 -7.94
CA ALA A 61 2.38 -13.57 -9.12
C ALA A 61 1.07 -12.96 -9.66
N ARG A 62 0.30 -12.27 -8.81
CA ARG A 62 -0.99 -11.62 -9.18
C ARG A 62 -0.87 -10.10 -9.32
N ALA A 63 0.34 -9.57 -9.42
CA ALA A 63 0.54 -8.15 -9.60
C ALA A 63 -0.08 -7.66 -10.94
N GLY A 64 -0.61 -6.44 -10.95
CA GLY A 64 -1.17 -5.80 -12.14
C GLY A 64 -0.12 -5.42 -13.17
N ASP A 65 -0.56 -4.87 -14.31
CA ASP A 65 0.32 -4.35 -15.37
C ASP A 65 1.06 -3.07 -14.94
N ASP A 66 0.55 -2.36 -13.93
CA ASP A 66 1.15 -1.17 -13.34
C ASP A 66 2.30 -1.48 -12.36
N ASN A 67 2.46 -2.73 -11.93
CA ASN A 67 3.52 -3.14 -11.02
C ASN A 67 4.89 -3.13 -11.72
N GLY A 68 5.83 -2.36 -11.17
CA GLY A 68 7.17 -2.19 -11.74
C GLY A 68 7.91 -3.51 -11.98
N ILE A 69 7.97 -4.40 -10.98
CA ILE A 69 8.68 -5.69 -11.10
C ILE A 69 8.07 -6.54 -12.21
N ARG A 70 6.74 -6.72 -12.21
CA ARG A 70 6.07 -7.50 -13.25
C ARG A 70 6.28 -6.90 -14.63
N ARG A 71 6.19 -5.58 -14.77
CA ARG A 71 6.42 -4.87 -16.04
C ARG A 71 7.85 -5.09 -16.55
N PHE A 72 8.87 -4.96 -15.69
CA PHE A 72 10.27 -5.17 -16.08
C PHE A 72 10.54 -6.61 -16.50
N LEU A 73 9.99 -7.59 -15.78
CA LEU A 73 10.11 -9.01 -16.16
C LEU A 73 9.47 -9.28 -17.53
N LEU A 74 8.29 -8.72 -17.79
CA LEU A 74 7.62 -8.88 -19.08
C LEU A 74 8.38 -8.21 -20.23
N GLN A 75 8.93 -7.01 -20.01
CA GLN A 75 9.77 -6.32 -21.00
C GLN A 75 11.04 -7.12 -21.31
N GLY A 76 11.74 -7.60 -20.29
CA GLY A 76 12.92 -8.44 -20.49
C GLY A 76 12.61 -9.73 -21.24
N PHE A 77 11.48 -10.37 -20.93
CA PHE A 77 11.06 -11.62 -21.58
C PHE A 77 10.58 -11.43 -23.02
N ARG A 78 9.81 -10.37 -23.31
CA ARG A 78 9.18 -10.15 -24.63
C ARG A 78 10.06 -9.34 -25.58
N ASP A 79 10.66 -8.28 -25.06
CA ASP A 79 11.33 -7.25 -25.86
C ASP A 79 12.86 -7.37 -25.78
N GLY A 80 13.38 -8.22 -24.89
CA GLY A 80 14.82 -8.37 -24.64
C GLY A 80 15.48 -7.13 -24.04
N LYS A 81 14.68 -6.14 -23.62
CA LYS A 81 15.15 -4.84 -23.11
C LYS A 81 14.23 -4.32 -22.04
N ILE A 82 14.78 -3.86 -20.92
CA ILE A 82 14.05 -3.17 -19.86
C ILE A 82 14.16 -1.66 -20.08
N VAL A 83 13.02 -0.97 -20.03
CA VAL A 83 12.94 0.50 -20.04
C VAL A 83 12.52 0.95 -18.65
N TYR A 84 13.45 1.59 -17.96
CA TYR A 84 13.23 2.14 -16.63
C TYR A 84 12.99 3.65 -16.72
N PRO A 85 11.81 4.15 -16.31
CA PRO A 85 11.57 5.59 -16.23
C PRO A 85 12.21 6.15 -14.96
N GLY A 86 13.34 6.84 -15.11
CA GLY A 86 14.09 7.44 -13.99
C GLY A 86 15.58 7.50 -14.24
N THR A 87 16.36 7.77 -13.20
CA THR A 87 17.83 7.77 -13.26
C THR A 87 18.43 6.40 -12.93
N GLY A 88 17.68 5.56 -12.22
CA GLY A 88 18.13 4.26 -11.72
C GLY A 88 18.65 4.32 -10.28
N ASP A 89 18.73 5.50 -9.68
CA ASP A 89 19.16 5.69 -8.28
C ASP A 89 17.99 5.59 -7.29
N GLU A 90 16.76 5.41 -7.78
CA GLU A 90 15.58 5.39 -6.93
C GLU A 90 15.53 4.11 -6.10
N VAL A 91 15.41 4.28 -4.78
CA VAL A 91 15.31 3.16 -3.84
C VAL A 91 13.84 2.85 -3.55
N ARG A 92 13.49 1.57 -3.57
CA ARG A 92 12.16 1.07 -3.17
C ARG A 92 12.31 -0.11 -2.22
N GLU A 93 11.54 -0.07 -1.14
CA GLU A 93 11.37 -1.22 -0.26
C GLU A 93 10.33 -2.16 -0.86
N TYR A 94 10.76 -3.36 -1.24
CA TYR A 94 9.88 -4.37 -1.79
C TYR A 94 9.51 -5.42 -0.74
N ILE A 95 8.24 -5.79 -0.73
CA ILE A 95 7.72 -6.90 0.07
C ILE A 95 6.93 -7.84 -0.83
N HIS A 96 7.20 -9.14 -0.71
CA HIS A 96 6.46 -10.13 -1.47
C HIS A 96 5.03 -10.25 -0.92
N ALA A 97 4.04 -10.32 -1.82
CA ALA A 97 2.63 -10.27 -1.45
C ALA A 97 2.21 -11.38 -0.46
N LYS A 98 2.82 -12.56 -0.53
CA LYS A 98 2.54 -13.65 0.43
C LYS A 98 3.08 -13.34 1.83
N ASP A 99 4.23 -12.67 1.94
CA ASP A 99 4.80 -12.30 3.23
C ASP A 99 3.98 -11.17 3.86
N ALA A 100 3.59 -10.17 3.06
CA ALA A 100 2.66 -9.15 3.50
C ALA A 100 1.34 -9.76 4.00
N ALA A 101 0.74 -10.68 3.24
CA ALA A 101 -0.49 -11.35 3.65
C ALA A 101 -0.34 -12.13 4.96
N ARG A 102 0.76 -12.90 5.11
CA ARG A 102 1.05 -13.62 6.37
C ARG A 102 1.11 -12.65 7.55
N LEU A 103 1.92 -11.61 7.45
CA LEU A 103 2.09 -10.61 8.50
C LEU A 103 0.80 -9.81 8.77
N THR A 104 -0.10 -9.69 7.80
CA THR A 104 -1.37 -8.97 7.95
C THR A 104 -2.37 -9.76 8.80
N VAL A 105 -2.33 -11.08 8.71
CA VAL A 105 -3.26 -11.96 9.46
C VAL A 105 -2.85 -12.09 10.93
N ASP A 106 -1.57 -11.85 11.23
CA ASP A 106 -1.01 -12.00 12.58
C ASP A 106 -1.28 -10.79 13.52
N ILE A 107 -2.12 -9.82 13.09
CA ILE A 107 -2.36 -8.53 13.76
C ILE A 107 -3.62 -8.54 14.62
#